data_AF-A0A315ZTE3-F1
#
_entry.id   AF-A0A315ZTE3-F1
#
_cell.length_a   1.000
_cell.length_b   1.000
_cell.length_c   1.000
_cell.angle_alpha   90.00
_cell.angle_beta   90.00
_cell.angle_gamma   90.00
#
_symmetry.space_group_name_H-M   'P 1'
#
loop_
_entity.id
_entity.type
_entity.pdbx_description
1 polymer ?
#
loop_
_entity_poly.entity_id
_entity_poly.type
_entity_poly.pdbx_seq_one_letter_code
_entity_poly.pdbx_strand_id
1 'polypeptide(L)'
;MVDHPRRPAFLGPAALDTMRGGGDPALREEAAQTTARLIVDGARDSEDAQVAARLVGLADEHGLEVLSSLWADAPADSLAGALWRLFALRQWVHADPVGAAREFEEGRRSLPVMEVVAGVGDPPGPDEVRASVDAVLRGLARGDVPTTFERAAAFARVVAAGRAARAAYDVQEAPGGAQGGTLRSPALSRGTGGPTESAVRLVRTAEQLEAAARQVRLERWEATTGSSRPAESVHNATDDAPGG
;
A
#
# COMPACT_ATOMS: atom_id res chain seq x y z
N MET A 1 14.72 -38.92 1.64
CA MET A 1 14.29 -37.79 2.49
C MET A 1 13.70 -36.76 1.54
N VAL A 2 12.37 -36.72 1.41
CA VAL A 2 11.69 -35.82 0.46
C VAL A 2 11.70 -34.43 1.07
N ASP A 3 12.56 -33.56 0.54
CA ASP A 3 12.64 -32.15 0.90
C ASP A 3 11.29 -31.50 0.59
N HIS A 4 10.51 -31.21 1.63
CA HIS A 4 9.26 -30.48 1.47
C HIS A 4 9.64 -29.01 1.28
N PRO A 5 9.31 -28.37 0.14
CA PRO A 5 9.56 -26.95 -0.03
C PRO A 5 8.90 -26.21 1.14
N ARG A 6 9.73 -25.52 1.93
CA ARG A 6 9.26 -24.70 3.04
C ARG A 6 8.31 -23.66 2.46
N ARG A 7 7.02 -23.86 2.65
CA ARG A 7 5.99 -22.87 2.33
C ARG A 7 6.32 -21.62 3.16
N PRO A 8 6.65 -20.48 2.54
CA PRO A 8 7.01 -19.29 3.30
C PRO A 8 5.86 -18.95 4.24
N ALA A 9 6.17 -18.86 5.53
CA ALA A 9 5.22 -18.44 6.54
C ALA A 9 4.83 -17.00 6.24
N PHE A 10 3.54 -16.76 6.01
CA PHE A 10 2.96 -15.43 5.90
C PHE A 10 3.40 -14.62 7.13
N LEU A 11 4.14 -13.52 6.94
CA LEU A 11 4.39 -12.58 8.03
C LEU A 11 3.04 -11.95 8.41
N GLY A 12 2.45 -12.43 9.49
CA GLY A 12 1.22 -11.86 10.05
C GLY A 12 1.51 -10.52 10.74
N PRO A 13 0.49 -9.66 10.94
CA PRO A 13 0.62 -8.40 11.66
C PRO A 13 1.18 -8.58 13.07
N ALA A 14 0.93 -9.70 13.76
CA ALA A 14 1.59 -9.99 15.04
C ALA A 14 3.11 -10.20 14.92
N ALA A 15 3.61 -10.73 13.80
CA ALA A 15 5.04 -10.85 13.49
C ALA A 15 5.64 -9.52 12.99
N LEU A 16 4.83 -8.69 12.34
CA LEU A 16 5.18 -7.33 11.91
C LEU A 16 5.23 -6.36 13.11
N ASP A 17 4.30 -6.47 14.05
CA ASP A 17 4.20 -5.69 15.30
C ASP A 17 5.26 -6.10 16.33
N THR A 18 5.80 -7.34 16.27
CA THR A 18 6.90 -7.79 17.14
C THR A 18 8.29 -7.39 16.65
N MET A 19 8.41 -6.87 15.42
CA MET A 19 9.65 -6.23 14.93
C MET A 19 9.83 -4.79 15.44
N ARG A 20 9.01 -4.36 16.40
CA ARG A 20 9.07 -3.08 17.10
C ARG A 20 10.42 -2.90 17.80
N GLY A 21 11.28 -2.07 17.22
CA GLY A 21 12.59 -1.74 17.76
C GLY A 21 12.51 -0.75 18.92
N GLY A 22 13.30 -0.97 19.97
CA GLY A 22 13.39 -0.06 21.11
C GLY A 22 14.03 1.29 20.75
N GLY A 23 13.25 2.36 20.82
CA GLY A 23 13.67 3.76 20.75
C GLY A 23 12.47 4.68 20.91
N ASP A 24 12.68 5.99 20.96
CA ASP A 24 11.58 6.97 21.08
C ASP A 24 10.62 6.87 19.88
N PRO A 25 9.34 6.51 20.08
CA PRO A 25 8.36 6.36 19.00
C PRO A 25 8.17 7.64 18.18
N ALA A 26 8.18 8.81 18.82
CA ALA A 26 7.93 10.08 18.14
C ALA A 26 9.06 10.43 17.17
N LEU A 27 10.31 10.23 17.58
CA LEU A 27 11.48 10.49 16.75
C LEU A 27 11.58 9.52 15.56
N ARG A 28 11.16 8.26 15.75
CA ARG A 28 11.10 7.27 14.67
C ARG A 28 10.03 7.63 13.65
N GLU A 29 8.85 8.03 14.10
CA GLU A 29 7.76 8.47 13.24
C GLU A 29 8.16 9.71 12.41
N GLU A 30 8.80 10.70 13.04
CA GLU A 30 9.27 11.90 12.34
C GLU A 30 10.33 11.54 11.28
N ALA A 31 11.31 10.70 11.62
CA ALA A 31 12.32 10.23 10.67
C ALA A 31 11.72 9.42 9.52
N ALA A 32 10.73 8.56 9.83
CA ALA A 32 9.97 7.78 8.86
C ALA A 32 9.24 8.68 7.86
N GLN A 33 8.48 9.64 8.36
CA GLN A 33 7.69 10.56 7.56
C GLN A 33 8.59 11.50 6.74
N THR A 34 9.73 11.95 7.30
CA THR A 34 10.72 12.76 6.59
C THR A 34 11.32 11.99 5.42
N THR A 35 11.73 10.74 5.63
CA THR A 35 12.29 9.89 4.57
C THR A 35 11.24 9.59 3.49
N ALA A 36 9.99 9.33 3.90
CA ALA A 36 8.88 9.11 2.98
C ALA A 36 8.59 10.33 2.09
N ARG A 37 8.63 11.54 2.67
CA ARG A 37 8.51 12.79 1.91
C ARG A 37 9.65 12.97 0.93
N LEU A 38 10.91 12.73 1.35
CA LEU A 38 12.05 12.79 0.44
C LEU A 38 11.92 11.85 -0.76
N ILE A 39 11.31 10.66 -0.59
CA ILE A 39 11.04 9.75 -1.71
C ILE A 39 9.96 10.32 -2.64
N VAL A 40 8.89 10.87 -2.08
CA VAL A 40 7.74 11.38 -2.85
C VAL A 40 8.04 12.69 -3.56
N ASP A 41 8.72 13.61 -2.88
CA ASP A 41 9.08 14.93 -3.40
C ASP A 41 10.36 14.85 -4.24
N GLY A 42 11.33 14.05 -3.80
CA GLY A 42 12.57 13.84 -4.54
C GLY A 42 12.34 13.16 -5.89
N ALA A 43 11.35 12.30 -6.04
CA ALA A 43 10.97 11.74 -7.35
C ALA A 43 10.49 12.79 -8.37
N ARG A 44 10.28 14.04 -7.96
CA ARG A 44 9.79 15.15 -8.81
C ARG A 44 10.87 16.19 -9.10
N ASP A 45 11.80 16.42 -8.19
CA ASP A 45 12.94 17.28 -8.45
C ASP A 45 14.04 16.49 -9.19
N SER A 46 14.49 16.99 -10.33
CA SER A 46 15.51 16.30 -11.13
C SER A 46 16.83 16.06 -10.38
N GLU A 47 17.17 16.89 -9.39
CA GLU A 47 18.36 16.68 -8.56
C GLU A 47 18.16 15.54 -7.54
N ASP A 48 16.96 15.41 -6.99
CA ASP A 48 16.63 14.41 -5.96
C ASP A 48 16.04 13.11 -6.53
N ALA A 49 15.66 13.06 -7.82
CA ALA A 49 15.05 11.89 -8.45
C ALA A 49 15.98 10.68 -8.45
N GLN A 50 17.28 10.92 -8.56
CA GLN A 50 18.31 9.88 -8.46
C GLN A 50 18.51 9.38 -7.03
N VAL A 51 18.19 10.21 -6.03
CA VAL A 51 18.21 9.83 -4.61
C VAL A 51 16.98 9.01 -4.29
N ALA A 52 15.79 9.44 -4.71
CA ALA A 52 14.55 8.69 -4.54
C ALA A 52 14.62 7.32 -5.25
N ALA A 53 15.12 7.28 -6.50
CA ALA A 53 15.34 6.03 -7.23
C ALA A 53 16.35 5.11 -6.54
N ARG A 54 17.43 5.65 -5.96
CA ARG A 54 18.38 4.87 -5.15
C ARG A 54 17.76 4.36 -3.85
N LEU A 55 16.94 5.14 -3.17
CA LEU A 55 16.26 4.71 -1.94
C LEU A 55 15.24 3.60 -2.22
N VAL A 56 14.47 3.73 -3.30
CA VAL A 56 13.59 2.65 -3.78
C VAL A 56 14.42 1.42 -4.19
N GLY A 57 15.52 1.62 -4.92
CA GLY A 57 16.43 0.54 -5.30
C GLY A 57 17.09 -0.16 -4.11
N LEU A 58 17.46 0.57 -3.05
CA LEU A 58 17.99 0.01 -1.80
C LEU A 58 16.93 -0.78 -1.04
N ALA A 59 15.68 -0.29 -1.03
CA ALA A 59 14.55 -1.03 -0.48
C ALA A 59 14.31 -2.35 -1.25
N ASP A 60 14.56 -2.33 -2.57
CA ASP A 60 14.46 -3.50 -3.44
C ASP A 60 15.65 -4.48 -3.30
N GLU A 61 16.89 -4.00 -3.09
CA GLU A 61 18.13 -4.81 -3.08
C GLU A 61 18.51 -5.39 -1.70
N HIS A 62 18.36 -4.62 -0.61
CA HIS A 62 18.86 -5.04 0.70
C HIS A 62 17.80 -5.76 1.55
N GLY A 63 16.68 -6.10 0.93
CA GLY A 63 15.51 -6.55 1.65
C GLY A 63 14.93 -5.40 2.47
N LEU A 64 13.62 -5.39 2.59
CA LEU A 64 12.93 -4.35 3.32
C LEU A 64 13.36 -4.20 4.78
N GLU A 65 14.21 -5.03 5.36
CA GLU A 65 14.62 -5.04 6.78
C GLU A 65 15.08 -3.67 7.33
N VAL A 66 15.90 -2.91 6.60
CA VAL A 66 16.42 -1.63 7.12
C VAL A 66 15.37 -0.51 7.07
N LEU A 67 14.66 -0.33 5.95
CA LEU A 67 13.61 0.68 5.79
C LEU A 67 12.28 0.25 6.45
N SER A 68 12.01 -1.06 6.54
CA SER A 68 10.84 -1.64 7.23
C SER A 68 10.86 -1.34 8.70
N SER A 69 12.01 -1.48 9.36
CA SER A 69 12.14 -1.21 10.79
C SER A 69 11.87 0.26 11.13
N LEU A 70 12.04 1.16 10.15
CA LEU A 70 11.75 2.59 10.30
C LEU A 70 10.26 2.88 10.06
N TRP A 71 9.61 2.20 9.12
CA TRP A 71 8.24 2.52 8.71
C TRP A 71 7.16 1.58 9.25
N ALA A 72 7.52 0.44 9.84
CA ALA A 72 6.57 -0.52 10.40
C ALA A 72 5.73 0.10 11.53
N ASP A 73 6.33 1.02 12.30
CA ASP A 73 5.66 1.73 13.39
C ASP A 73 4.90 2.99 12.94
N ALA A 74 4.98 3.37 11.65
CA ALA A 74 4.33 4.58 11.16
C ALA A 74 2.80 4.43 11.17
N PRO A 75 2.04 5.50 11.51
CA PRO A 75 0.58 5.46 11.48
C PRO A 75 0.04 4.97 10.15
N ALA A 76 -1.07 4.23 10.21
CA ALA A 76 -1.65 3.57 9.05
C ALA A 76 -2.13 4.53 7.95
N ASP A 77 -2.49 5.75 8.33
CA ASP A 77 -2.91 6.86 7.49
C ASP A 77 -1.75 7.78 7.08
N SER A 78 -0.53 7.53 7.57
CA SER A 78 0.67 8.27 7.16
C SER A 78 1.19 7.83 5.79
N LEU A 79 1.95 8.72 5.15
CA LEU A 79 2.63 8.43 3.89
C LEU A 79 3.65 7.30 4.05
N ALA A 80 4.43 7.31 5.12
CA ALA A 80 5.38 6.24 5.44
C ALA A 80 4.67 4.88 5.60
N GLY A 81 3.52 4.87 6.30
CA GLY A 81 2.69 3.66 6.44
C GLY A 81 2.11 3.15 5.13
N ALA A 82 1.73 4.05 4.21
CA ALA A 82 1.25 3.68 2.87
C ALA A 82 2.36 3.09 2.00
N LEU A 83 3.56 3.71 1.99
CA LEU A 83 4.74 3.18 1.31
C LEU A 83 5.09 1.78 1.83
N TRP A 84 5.13 1.59 3.15
CA TRP A 84 5.36 0.29 3.76
C TRP A 84 4.43 -0.80 3.22
N ARG A 85 3.13 -0.51 3.18
CA ARG A 85 2.10 -1.45 2.69
C ARG A 85 2.25 -1.76 1.21
N LEU A 86 2.63 -0.77 0.42
CA LEU A 86 2.92 -0.96 -0.99
C LEU A 86 4.10 -1.94 -1.19
N PHE A 87 5.19 -1.74 -0.44
CA PHE A 87 6.33 -2.65 -0.47
C PHE A 87 5.99 -4.06 0.03
N ALA A 88 5.22 -4.17 1.12
CA ALA A 88 4.76 -5.45 1.64
C ALA A 88 3.87 -6.21 0.64
N LEU A 89 2.97 -5.50 -0.05
CA LEU A 89 2.13 -6.06 -1.11
C LEU A 89 2.98 -6.62 -2.26
N ARG A 90 3.97 -5.86 -2.72
CA ARG A 90 4.90 -6.31 -3.76
C ARG A 90 5.67 -7.56 -3.33
N GLN A 91 6.27 -7.55 -2.14
CA GLN A 91 7.01 -8.71 -1.63
C GLN A 91 6.15 -9.97 -1.61
N TRP A 92 4.90 -9.85 -1.14
CA TRP A 92 3.96 -10.96 -1.14
C TRP A 92 3.69 -11.50 -2.55
N VAL A 93 3.45 -10.63 -3.54
CA VAL A 93 3.26 -11.05 -4.94
C VAL A 93 4.49 -11.74 -5.50
N HIS A 94 5.70 -11.26 -5.19
CA HIS A 94 6.94 -11.90 -5.65
C HIS A 94 7.17 -13.27 -5.02
N ALA A 95 6.80 -13.42 -3.74
CA ALA A 95 6.94 -14.67 -3.00
C ALA A 95 5.96 -15.77 -3.45
N ASP A 96 4.73 -15.41 -3.84
CA ASP A 96 3.73 -16.35 -4.38
C ASP A 96 2.94 -15.74 -5.55
N PRO A 97 3.56 -15.61 -6.73
CA PRO A 97 2.93 -14.98 -7.90
C PRO A 97 1.80 -15.83 -8.47
N VAL A 98 1.87 -17.15 -8.31
CA VAL A 98 0.85 -18.09 -8.78
C VAL A 98 -0.42 -17.95 -7.93
N GLY A 99 -0.26 -17.91 -6.60
CA GLY A 99 -1.35 -17.61 -5.68
C GLY A 99 -1.97 -16.25 -5.98
N ALA A 100 -1.14 -15.22 -6.14
CA ALA A 100 -1.60 -13.86 -6.45
C ALA A 100 -2.38 -13.78 -7.77
N ALA A 101 -1.87 -14.37 -8.85
CA ALA A 101 -2.55 -14.40 -10.14
C ALA A 101 -3.91 -15.12 -10.06
N ARG A 102 -3.97 -16.26 -9.36
CA ARG A 102 -5.21 -17.00 -9.16
C ARG A 102 -6.25 -16.20 -8.38
N GLU A 103 -5.84 -15.55 -7.29
CA GLU A 103 -6.74 -14.71 -6.49
C GLU A 103 -7.19 -13.46 -7.28
N PHE A 104 -6.31 -12.87 -8.07
CA PHE A 104 -6.65 -11.74 -8.94
C PHE A 104 -7.66 -12.15 -10.02
N GLU A 105 -7.41 -13.26 -10.73
CA GLU A 105 -8.28 -13.79 -11.77
C GLU A 105 -9.68 -14.17 -11.23
N GLU A 106 -9.76 -14.70 -10.01
CA GLU A 106 -11.04 -14.96 -9.35
C GLU A 106 -11.78 -13.66 -9.01
N GLY A 107 -11.07 -12.66 -8.51
CA GLY A 107 -11.66 -11.41 -8.05
C GLY A 107 -12.08 -10.44 -9.15
N ARG A 108 -11.35 -10.42 -10.28
CA ARG A 108 -11.49 -9.38 -11.32
C ARG A 108 -12.90 -9.33 -11.92
N ARG A 109 -13.54 -10.50 -12.05
CA ARG A 109 -14.92 -10.63 -12.56
C ARG A 109 -15.95 -9.87 -11.72
N SER A 110 -15.71 -9.74 -10.42
CA SER A 110 -16.60 -9.02 -9.50
C SER A 110 -16.33 -7.51 -9.46
N LEU A 111 -15.16 -7.06 -9.92
CA LEU A 111 -14.69 -5.68 -9.79
C LEU A 111 -14.07 -5.15 -11.10
N PRO A 112 -14.83 -5.07 -12.21
CA PRO A 112 -14.27 -4.72 -13.53
C PRO A 112 -13.64 -3.33 -13.58
N VAL A 113 -14.14 -2.36 -12.81
CA VAL A 113 -13.52 -1.03 -12.71
C VAL A 113 -12.16 -1.10 -12.02
N MET A 114 -12.06 -1.85 -10.92
CA MET A 114 -10.81 -1.97 -10.17
C MET A 114 -9.78 -2.80 -10.92
N GLU A 115 -10.21 -3.77 -11.72
CA GLU A 115 -9.33 -4.49 -12.63
C GLU A 115 -8.61 -3.53 -13.60
N VAL A 116 -9.37 -2.65 -14.26
CA VAL A 116 -8.82 -1.65 -15.19
C VAL A 116 -7.84 -0.71 -14.48
N VAL A 117 -8.17 -0.26 -13.27
CA VAL A 117 -7.30 0.62 -12.48
C VAL A 117 -6.03 -0.13 -12.04
N ALA A 118 -6.13 -1.39 -11.60
CA ALA A 118 -4.96 -2.19 -11.26
C ALA A 118 -4.02 -2.31 -12.47
N GLY A 119 -4.59 -2.55 -13.66
CA GLY A 119 -3.85 -2.58 -14.92
C GLY A 119 -2.89 -3.76 -15.01
N VAL A 120 -3.32 -4.92 -14.49
CA VAL A 120 -2.64 -6.21 -14.70
C VAL A 120 -2.85 -6.64 -16.16
N GLY A 121 -1.84 -7.27 -16.76
CA GLY A 121 -1.95 -7.80 -18.13
C GLY A 121 -3.06 -8.86 -18.26
N ASP A 122 -3.60 -8.99 -19.47
CA ASP A 122 -4.67 -9.94 -19.80
C ASP A 122 -4.17 -10.98 -20.83
N PRO A 123 -4.21 -12.29 -20.52
CA PRO A 123 -4.69 -12.91 -19.27
C PRO A 123 -3.75 -12.67 -18.07
N PRO A 124 -4.28 -12.60 -16.83
CA PRO A 124 -3.49 -12.34 -15.64
C PRO A 124 -2.79 -13.62 -15.19
N GLY A 125 -1.53 -13.76 -15.59
CA GLY A 125 -0.63 -14.80 -15.13
C GLY A 125 0.32 -14.32 -14.02
N PRO A 126 1.17 -15.24 -13.52
CA PRO A 126 2.17 -14.95 -12.50
C PRO A 126 3.13 -13.82 -12.89
N ASP A 127 3.49 -13.73 -14.16
CA ASP A 127 4.41 -12.72 -14.66
C ASP A 127 3.71 -11.35 -14.84
N GLU A 128 2.44 -11.34 -15.25
CA GLU A 128 1.63 -10.14 -15.39
C GLU A 128 1.37 -9.46 -14.03
N VAL A 129 1.07 -10.24 -12.99
CA VAL A 129 0.88 -9.67 -11.64
C VAL A 129 2.18 -9.12 -11.06
N ARG A 130 3.32 -9.79 -11.29
CA ARG A 130 4.66 -9.28 -10.93
C ARG A 130 4.98 -7.99 -11.67
N ALA A 131 4.82 -8.00 -12.98
CA ALA A 131 5.06 -6.84 -13.83
C ALA A 131 4.19 -5.65 -13.41
N SER A 132 2.94 -5.91 -13.00
CA SER A 132 2.02 -4.89 -12.49
C SER A 132 2.53 -4.26 -11.18
N VAL A 133 2.86 -5.06 -10.16
CA VAL A 133 3.35 -4.50 -8.88
C VAL A 133 4.71 -3.81 -9.02
N ASP A 134 5.56 -4.27 -9.94
CA ASP A 134 6.82 -3.61 -10.28
C ASP A 134 6.60 -2.29 -11.03
N ALA A 135 5.61 -2.24 -11.92
CA ALA A 135 5.25 -1.01 -12.63
C ALA A 135 4.69 0.05 -11.68
N VAL A 136 3.91 -0.38 -10.68
CA VAL A 136 3.43 0.49 -9.59
C VAL A 136 4.62 1.10 -8.84
N LEU A 137 5.60 0.30 -8.37
CA LEU A 137 6.78 0.87 -7.71
C LEU A 137 7.61 1.80 -8.61
N ARG A 138 7.76 1.47 -9.90
CA ARG A 138 8.40 2.38 -10.86
C ARG A 138 7.65 3.71 -11.02
N GLY A 139 6.33 3.73 -10.82
CA GLY A 139 5.51 4.94 -10.80
C GLY A 139 5.87 5.88 -9.64
N LEU A 140 6.26 5.33 -8.49
CA LEU A 140 6.74 6.11 -7.35
C LEU A 140 7.99 6.90 -7.71
N ALA A 141 8.96 6.26 -8.36
CA ALA A 141 10.21 6.89 -8.80
C ALA A 141 10.02 7.95 -9.91
N ARG A 142 8.85 7.97 -10.57
CA ARG A 142 8.49 8.96 -11.60
C ARG A 142 7.68 10.13 -11.04
N GLY A 143 7.42 10.16 -9.73
CA GLY A 143 6.71 11.25 -9.06
C GLY A 143 5.17 11.17 -9.13
N ASP A 144 4.62 10.12 -9.73
CA ASP A 144 3.17 9.90 -9.87
C ASP A 144 2.60 9.08 -8.69
N VAL A 145 2.80 9.62 -7.48
CA VAL A 145 2.51 8.92 -6.22
C VAL A 145 1.02 8.64 -6.01
N PRO A 146 0.08 9.59 -6.22
CA PRO A 146 -1.34 9.32 -6.00
C PRO A 146 -1.87 8.21 -6.91
N THR A 147 -1.54 8.23 -8.20
CA THR A 147 -1.97 7.20 -9.15
C THR A 147 -1.30 5.86 -8.83
N THR A 148 -0.02 5.87 -8.43
CA THR A 148 0.67 4.66 -7.95
C THR A 148 -0.10 3.98 -6.81
N PHE A 149 -0.51 4.74 -5.79
CA PHE A 149 -1.28 4.20 -4.68
C PHE A 149 -2.67 3.71 -5.07
N GLU A 150 -3.35 4.39 -6.01
CA GLU A 150 -4.65 3.95 -6.50
C GLU A 150 -4.59 2.63 -7.26
N ARG A 151 -3.58 2.47 -8.13
CA ARG A 151 -3.37 1.20 -8.84
C ARG A 151 -3.08 0.05 -7.88
N ALA A 152 -2.28 0.30 -6.85
CA ALA A 152 -2.00 -0.67 -5.80
C ALA A 152 -3.25 -1.01 -4.96
N ALA A 153 -4.04 -0.01 -4.59
CA ALA A 153 -5.29 -0.19 -3.86
C ALA A 153 -6.30 -1.01 -4.67
N ALA A 154 -6.44 -0.69 -5.96
CA ALA A 154 -7.29 -1.42 -6.87
C ALA A 154 -6.87 -2.89 -7.00
N PHE A 155 -5.58 -3.16 -7.14
CA PHE A 155 -5.04 -4.53 -7.12
C PHE A 155 -5.39 -5.26 -5.82
N ALA A 156 -5.17 -4.63 -4.66
CA ALA A 156 -5.49 -5.23 -3.37
C ALA A 156 -6.99 -5.53 -3.20
N ARG A 157 -7.88 -4.66 -3.70
CA ARG A 157 -9.34 -4.87 -3.71
C ARG A 157 -9.74 -6.07 -4.56
N VAL A 158 -9.17 -6.19 -5.76
CA VAL A 158 -9.44 -7.33 -6.67
C VAL A 158 -9.00 -8.64 -6.01
N VAL A 159 -7.78 -8.72 -5.49
CA VAL A 159 -7.29 -9.92 -4.78
C VAL A 159 -8.13 -10.23 -3.54
N ALA A 160 -8.54 -9.22 -2.77
CA ALA A 160 -9.42 -9.40 -1.61
C ALA A 160 -10.77 -10.03 -2.00
N ALA A 161 -11.38 -9.55 -3.10
CA ALA A 161 -12.62 -10.12 -3.62
C ALA A 161 -12.43 -11.58 -4.04
N GLY A 162 -11.32 -11.91 -4.71
CA GLY A 162 -10.99 -13.29 -5.07
C GLY A 162 -10.80 -14.19 -3.85
N ARG A 163 -10.08 -13.73 -2.82
CA ARG A 163 -9.95 -14.48 -1.56
C ARG A 163 -11.27 -14.73 -0.88
N ALA A 164 -12.15 -13.72 -0.83
CA ALA A 164 -13.46 -13.83 -0.22
C ALA A 164 -14.37 -14.82 -0.98
N ALA A 165 -14.37 -14.77 -2.31
CA ALA A 165 -15.11 -15.70 -3.16
C ALA A 165 -14.68 -17.15 -2.89
N ARG A 166 -13.37 -17.41 -2.88
CA ARG A 166 -12.81 -18.74 -2.60
C ARG A 166 -13.17 -19.25 -1.21
N ALA A 167 -13.10 -18.38 -0.20
CA ALA A 167 -13.49 -18.71 1.16
C ALA A 167 -14.97 -19.12 1.25
N ALA A 168 -15.85 -18.45 0.50
CA ALA A 168 -17.27 -18.78 0.45
C ALA A 168 -17.52 -20.13 -0.23
N TYR A 169 -16.83 -20.43 -1.34
CA TYR A 169 -16.90 -21.73 -2.00
C TYR A 169 -16.45 -22.88 -1.09
N ASP A 170 -15.33 -22.71 -0.37
CA ASP A 170 -14.81 -23.74 0.55
C ASP A 170 -15.78 -24.06 1.71
N VAL A 171 -16.56 -23.07 2.18
CA VAL A 171 -17.61 -23.27 3.20
C VAL A 171 -18.80 -24.02 2.63
N GLN A 172 -19.15 -23.77 1.37
CA GLN A 172 -20.30 -24.39 0.69
C GLN A 172 -20.04 -25.86 0.32
N GLU A 173 -18.81 -26.20 -0.07
CA GLU A 173 -18.39 -27.57 -0.42
C GLU A 173 -18.11 -28.46 0.80
N ALA A 174 -18.12 -27.90 2.03
CA ALA A 174 -17.94 -28.70 3.23
C ALA A 174 -19.08 -29.73 3.37
N PRO A 175 -18.78 -31.04 3.41
CA PRO A 175 -19.82 -32.06 3.41
C PRO A 175 -20.52 -32.07 4.77
N GLY A 176 -21.74 -31.52 4.84
CA GLY A 176 -22.62 -31.65 6.00
C GLY A 176 -23.36 -30.38 6.40
N GLY A 177 -24.37 -30.00 5.62
CA GLY A 177 -25.52 -29.30 6.17
C GLY A 177 -26.26 -30.23 7.13
N ALA A 178 -25.80 -30.31 8.38
CA ALA A 178 -26.49 -31.00 9.47
C ALA A 178 -26.65 -30.03 10.64
N GLN A 179 -27.86 -29.50 10.77
CA GLN A 179 -28.38 -28.88 11.98
C GLN A 179 -28.17 -29.84 13.17
N GLY A 180 -27.31 -29.47 14.13
CA GLY A 180 -27.15 -30.23 15.36
C GLY A 180 -25.97 -29.79 16.24
N GLY A 181 -26.26 -28.91 17.21
CA GLY A 181 -25.65 -28.89 18.56
C GLY A 181 -24.12 -28.90 18.70
N THR A 182 -23.59 -27.70 18.96
CA THR A 182 -22.63 -27.38 20.05
C THR A 182 -21.30 -28.16 20.13
N LEU A 183 -20.23 -27.37 19.95
CA LEU A 183 -18.81 -27.62 20.31
C LEU A 183 -18.02 -28.63 19.45
N ARG A 184 -17.69 -28.23 18.22
CA ARG A 184 -16.46 -28.68 17.55
C ARG A 184 -15.66 -27.48 17.08
N SER A 185 -14.77 -27.00 17.95
CA SER A 185 -13.71 -26.04 17.60
C SER A 185 -12.65 -26.72 16.73
N PRO A 186 -12.36 -26.23 15.52
CA PRO A 186 -11.20 -26.65 14.77
C PRO A 186 -10.01 -25.76 15.15
N ALA A 187 -9.38 -26.06 16.28
CA ALA A 187 -8.03 -25.61 16.61
C ALA A 187 -7.18 -26.89 16.62
N LEU A 188 -6.10 -27.03 15.85
CA LEU A 188 -4.91 -26.18 15.83
C LEU A 188 -4.16 -26.34 14.50
N SER A 189 -3.38 -25.30 14.14
CA SER A 189 -2.41 -25.19 13.03
C SER A 189 -2.93 -24.89 11.61
N ARG A 190 -3.40 -23.66 11.41
CA ARG A 190 -3.17 -22.88 10.17
C ARG A 190 -2.72 -21.48 10.57
N GLY A 191 -1.60 -21.01 10.03
CA GLY A 191 -0.97 -19.74 10.45
C GLY A 191 -1.90 -18.52 10.38
N THR A 192 -2.03 -17.82 11.51
CA THR A 192 -2.33 -16.39 11.75
C THR A 192 -3.36 -15.63 10.91
N GLY A 193 -4.29 -16.31 10.25
CA GLY A 193 -5.57 -15.77 9.85
C GLY A 193 -6.25 -16.57 8.75
N GLY A 194 -7.56 -16.79 8.89
CA GLY A 194 -8.34 -17.49 7.86
C GLY A 194 -8.36 -16.73 6.53
N PRO A 195 -8.76 -17.36 5.40
CA PRO A 195 -8.87 -16.70 4.10
C PRO A 195 -9.69 -15.39 4.14
N THR A 196 -10.76 -15.35 4.94
CA THR A 196 -11.57 -14.15 5.18
C THR A 196 -10.81 -13.04 5.89
N GLU A 197 -10.01 -13.37 6.89
CA GLU A 197 -9.18 -12.38 7.59
C GLU A 197 -8.10 -11.82 6.66
N SER A 198 -7.54 -12.69 5.82
CA SER A 198 -6.59 -12.29 4.78
C SER A 198 -7.22 -11.34 3.75
N ALA A 199 -8.48 -11.55 3.37
CA ALA A 199 -9.24 -10.64 2.50
C ALA A 199 -9.52 -9.28 3.18
N VAL A 200 -9.99 -9.29 4.44
CA VAL A 200 -10.24 -8.07 5.22
C VAL A 200 -8.97 -7.22 5.36
N ARG A 201 -7.81 -7.86 5.56
CA ARG A 201 -6.52 -7.16 5.63
C ARG A 201 -6.17 -6.48 4.31
N LEU A 202 -6.38 -7.13 3.17
CA LEU A 202 -6.17 -6.50 1.85
C LEU A 202 -7.11 -5.33 1.60
N VAL A 203 -8.37 -5.41 2.04
CA VAL A 203 -9.31 -4.27 1.98
C VAL A 203 -8.78 -3.09 2.79
N ARG A 204 -8.33 -3.33 4.02
CA ARG A 204 -7.73 -2.29 4.87
C ARG A 204 -6.48 -1.68 4.22
N THR A 205 -5.61 -2.50 3.62
CA THR A 205 -4.46 -2.01 2.86
C THR A 205 -4.88 -1.08 1.73
N ALA A 206 -5.92 -1.43 0.96
CA ALA A 206 -6.43 -0.59 -0.11
C ALA A 206 -6.94 0.76 0.40
N GLU A 207 -7.74 0.75 1.47
CA GLU A 207 -8.28 1.97 2.08
C GLU A 207 -7.18 2.93 2.55
N GLN A 208 -6.10 2.37 3.11
CA GLN A 208 -4.94 3.13 3.57
C GLN A 208 -4.16 3.77 2.42
N LEU A 209 -3.95 3.02 1.32
CA LEU A 209 -3.34 3.55 0.10
C LEU A 209 -4.21 4.66 -0.54
N GLU A 210 -5.52 4.46 -0.60
CA GLU A 210 -6.48 5.46 -1.09
C GLU A 210 -6.48 6.73 -0.22
N ALA A 211 -6.39 6.58 1.11
CA ALA A 211 -6.30 7.71 2.04
C ALA A 211 -5.02 8.53 1.82
N ALA A 212 -3.86 7.87 1.71
CA ALA A 212 -2.60 8.53 1.42
C ALA A 212 -2.62 9.23 0.05
N ALA A 213 -3.22 8.60 -0.97
CA ALA A 213 -3.38 9.23 -2.29
C ALA A 213 -4.21 10.52 -2.22
N ARG A 214 -5.29 10.54 -1.42
CA ARG A 214 -6.09 11.75 -1.19
C ARG A 214 -5.30 12.82 -0.46
N GLN A 215 -4.55 12.46 0.58
CA GLN A 215 -3.75 13.42 1.34
C GLN A 215 -2.70 14.11 0.45
N VAL A 216 -1.94 13.35 -0.34
CA VAL A 216 -0.93 13.90 -1.27
C VAL A 216 -1.57 14.87 -2.28
N ARG A 217 -2.81 14.61 -2.73
CA ARG A 217 -3.53 15.53 -3.62
C ARG A 217 -3.97 16.81 -2.92
N LEU A 218 -4.43 16.70 -1.68
CA LEU A 218 -4.85 17.86 -0.89
C LEU A 218 -3.66 18.80 -0.63
N GLU A 219 -2.53 18.25 -0.16
CA GLU A 219 -1.29 19.00 0.05
C GLU A 219 -0.83 19.70 -1.25
N ARG A 220 -0.94 19.02 -2.39
CA ARG A 220 -0.66 19.61 -3.71
C ARG A 220 -1.62 20.75 -4.06
N TRP A 221 -2.92 20.57 -3.85
CA TRP A 221 -3.92 21.58 -4.14
C TRP A 221 -3.70 22.84 -3.29
N GLU A 222 -3.40 22.67 -2.00
CA GLU A 222 -3.06 23.75 -1.08
C GLU A 222 -1.79 24.49 -1.50
N ALA A 223 -0.73 23.78 -1.93
CA ALA A 223 0.48 24.41 -2.45
C ALA A 223 0.21 25.27 -3.70
N THR A 224 -0.62 24.78 -4.62
CA THR A 224 -0.98 25.53 -5.85
C THR A 224 -1.90 26.73 -5.58
N THR A 225 -2.84 26.59 -4.64
CA THR A 225 -3.85 27.62 -4.35
C THR A 225 -3.30 28.68 -3.38
N GLY A 226 -2.47 28.28 -2.41
CA GLY A 226 -1.81 29.17 -1.46
C GLY A 226 -0.82 30.13 -2.12
N SER A 227 -0.21 29.73 -3.25
CA SER A 227 0.63 30.60 -4.08
C SER A 227 -0.16 31.66 -4.86
N SER A 228 -1.49 31.56 -4.93
CA SER A 228 -2.35 32.44 -5.73
C SER A 228 -3.04 33.54 -4.92
N ARG A 229 -2.58 33.85 -3.69
CA ARG A 229 -3.10 35.01 -2.95
C ARG A 229 -2.58 36.29 -3.62
N PRO A 230 -3.42 37.09 -4.30
CA PRO A 230 -2.94 38.32 -4.91
C PRO A 230 -2.48 39.25 -3.79
N ALA A 231 -1.32 39.89 -3.98
CA ALA A 231 -0.84 40.93 -3.10
C ALA A 231 -1.96 41.98 -2.96
N GLU A 232 -2.55 42.05 -1.78
CA GLU A 232 -3.41 43.16 -1.39
C GLU A 232 -2.52 44.40 -1.44
N SER A 233 -2.54 45.09 -2.58
CA SER A 233 -1.90 46.37 -2.76
C SER A 233 -2.59 47.33 -1.81
N VAL A 234 -2.02 47.48 -0.61
CA VAL A 234 -2.32 48.56 0.32
C VAL A 234 -1.98 49.85 -0.40
N HIS A 235 -2.98 50.41 -1.08
CA HIS A 235 -2.95 51.76 -1.59
C HIS A 235 -3.01 52.69 -0.37
N ASN A 236 -1.85 52.97 0.21
CA ASN A 236 -1.70 54.02 1.19
C ASN A 236 -1.83 55.36 0.44
N ALA A 237 -3.04 55.90 0.41
CA ALA A 237 -3.29 57.25 -0.07
C ALA A 237 -2.69 58.23 0.95
N THR A 238 -1.41 58.53 0.77
CA THR A 238 -0.80 59.77 1.25
C THR A 238 -0.95 60.77 0.11
N ASP A 239 -1.89 61.69 0.24
CA ASP A 239 -1.96 62.92 -0.56
C ASP A 239 -2.48 63.98 0.43
N ASP A 240 -1.57 64.52 1.24
CA ASP A 240 -0.84 65.76 0.96
C ASP A 240 -1.76 66.93 0.60
N ALA A 241 -1.79 67.88 1.51
CA ALA A 241 -2.50 69.14 1.35
C ALA A 241 -1.80 70.01 0.30
N PRO A 242 -2.51 71.01 -0.23
CA PRO A 242 -1.89 72.33 -0.22
C PRO A 242 -2.83 73.39 0.35
N GLY A 243 -2.21 74.39 1.00
CA GLY A 243 -2.89 75.47 1.71
C GLY A 243 -3.68 76.43 0.83
N GLY A 244 -4.49 77.22 1.53
CA GLY A 244 -5.35 78.28 1.01
C GLY A 244 -6.45 78.60 2.00
#